data_AF-A0A7C6SY99-F1
#
_entry.id   AF-A0A7C6SY99-F1
#
_cell.length_a   1.000
_cell.length_b   1.000
_cell.length_c   1.000
_cell.angle_alpha   90.00
_cell.angle_beta   90.00
_cell.angle_gamma   90.00
#
_symmetry.space_group_name_H-M   'P 1'
#
loop_
_entity.id
_entity.type
_entity.pdbx_description
1 polymer ?
#
loop_
_entity_poly.entity_id
_entity_poly.type
_entity_poly.pdbx_seq_one_letter_code
_entity_poly.pdbx_strand_id
1 'polypeptide(L)'
;NIKDTTLLEALKSPLFKAYQQSIPFNENLLRPCPMIDNPEKLQQLVEKSGAYPTQIDDLTASALCQPLHGYAKAWGEVADDIWEKNHTQKKQCNCKSKTT
;
A
#
# COMPACT_ATOMS: atom_id res chain seq x y z
N ASN A 1 16.04 9.89 8.12
CA ASN A 1 15.29 8.70 8.57
C ASN A 1 16.16 7.50 8.95
N ILE A 2 17.03 6.95 8.07
CA ILE A 2 17.83 5.73 8.37
C ILE A 2 19.33 5.83 8.00
N LYS A 3 19.78 7.01 7.57
CA LYS A 3 21.14 7.22 7.02
C LYS A 3 22.24 6.90 8.02
N ASP A 4 22.05 7.35 9.27
CA ASP A 4 23.05 7.29 10.33
C ASP A 4 22.66 6.27 11.43
N THR A 5 21.99 5.17 11.03
CA THR A 5 21.51 4.12 11.95
C THR A 5 21.99 2.75 11.49
N THR A 6 22.17 1.81 12.42
CA THR A 6 22.39 0.39 12.05
C THR A 6 21.14 -0.21 11.41
N LEU A 7 21.29 -1.31 10.68
CA LEU A 7 20.15 -2.03 10.10
C LEU A 7 19.12 -2.44 11.16
N LEU A 8 19.57 -2.90 12.33
CA LEU A 8 18.68 -3.32 13.41
C LEU A 8 17.86 -2.16 13.97
N GLU A 9 18.46 -0.97 14.10
CA GLU A 9 17.76 0.24 14.53
C GLU A 9 16.78 0.73 13.46
N ALA A 10 17.18 0.74 12.19
CA ALA A 10 16.33 1.11 11.07
C ALA A 10 15.05 0.23 11.03
N LEU A 11 15.22 -1.10 11.15
CA LEU A 11 14.09 -2.04 11.18
C LEU A 11 13.19 -1.88 12.41
N LYS A 12 13.72 -1.35 13.52
CA LYS A 12 12.95 -1.05 14.75
C LYS A 12 12.34 0.35 14.77
N SER A 13 12.64 1.19 13.78
CA SER A 13 12.18 2.58 13.72
C SER A 13 10.65 2.68 13.62
N PRO A 14 10.05 3.81 14.04
CA PRO A 14 8.61 4.03 13.94
C PRO A 14 8.07 3.86 12.52
N LEU A 15 8.82 4.31 11.51
CA LEU A 15 8.43 4.20 10.11
C LEU A 15 8.29 2.73 9.68
N PHE A 16 9.33 1.91 9.90
CA PHE A 16 9.31 0.50 9.50
C PHE A 16 8.26 -0.31 10.27
N LYS A 17 8.05 -0.03 11.56
CA LYS A 17 6.97 -0.64 12.34
C LYS A 17 5.59 -0.26 11.83
N ALA A 18 5.39 1.01 11.46
CA ALA A 18 4.11 1.46 10.91
C ALA A 18 3.82 0.78 9.57
N TYR A 19 4.82 0.61 8.70
CA TYR A 19 4.70 -0.20 7.48
C TYR A 19 4.33 -1.66 7.79
N GLN A 20 5.03 -2.31 8.72
CA GLN A 20 4.76 -3.69 9.11
C GLN A 20 3.31 -3.88 9.60
N GLN A 21 2.78 -2.94 10.38
CA GLN A 21 1.41 -2.98 10.90
C GLN A 21 0.34 -2.67 9.84
N SER A 22 0.72 -2.00 8.76
CA SER A 22 -0.21 -1.49 7.76
C SER A 22 -0.28 -2.34 6.49
N ILE A 23 0.57 -3.37 6.36
CA ILE A 23 0.51 -4.32 5.27
C ILE A 23 -0.51 -5.43 5.63
N PRO A 24 -1.45 -5.76 4.73
CA PRO A 24 -1.64 -5.17 3.40
C PRO A 24 -2.33 -3.80 3.46
N PHE A 25 -1.91 -2.87 2.60
CA PHE A 25 -2.49 -1.52 2.52
C PHE A 25 -3.89 -1.49 1.92
N ASN A 26 -4.24 -2.54 1.19
CA ASN A 26 -5.53 -2.79 0.58
C ASN A 26 -5.82 -4.29 0.57
N GLU A 27 -7.08 -4.70 0.75
CA GLU A 27 -7.48 -6.11 0.66
C GLU A 27 -7.34 -6.66 -0.76
N ASN A 28 -7.51 -5.80 -1.77
CA ASN A 28 -7.20 -6.10 -3.16
C ASN A 28 -5.68 -5.98 -3.38
N LEU A 29 -4.99 -7.12 -3.50
CA LEU A 29 -3.53 -7.16 -3.64
C LEU A 29 -3.03 -6.69 -5.02
N LEU A 30 -3.91 -6.33 -5.95
CA LEU A 30 -3.56 -5.56 -7.16
C LEU A 30 -3.34 -4.07 -6.88
N ARG A 31 -3.61 -3.63 -5.64
CA ARG A 31 -3.43 -2.25 -5.16
C ARG A 31 -2.46 -2.20 -3.96
N PRO A 32 -1.23 -2.77 -4.07
CA PRO A 32 -0.36 -2.95 -2.92
C PRO A 32 0.38 -1.69 -2.47
N CYS A 33 0.54 -0.70 -3.35
CA CYS A 33 1.43 0.43 -3.09
C CYS A 33 0.73 1.48 -2.20
N PRO A 34 1.32 1.86 -1.05
CA PRO A 34 0.77 2.92 -0.20
C PRO A 34 0.99 4.33 -0.76
N MET A 35 1.76 4.48 -1.83
CA MET A 35 2.02 5.77 -2.49
C MET A 35 1.14 5.94 -3.73
N ILE A 36 1.09 4.92 -4.58
CA ILE A 36 0.45 5.00 -5.90
C ILE A 36 -1.02 4.55 -5.83
N ASP A 37 -1.30 3.44 -5.16
CA ASP A 37 -2.64 2.82 -5.19
C ASP A 37 -3.52 3.25 -4.00
N ASN A 38 -2.88 3.62 -2.88
CA ASN A 38 -3.53 4.06 -1.64
C ASN A 38 -2.81 5.30 -1.08
N PRO A 39 -2.74 6.42 -1.84
CA PRO A 39 -1.92 7.60 -1.52
C PRO A 39 -2.14 8.21 -0.13
N GLU A 40 -3.30 7.98 0.48
CA GLU A 40 -3.61 8.37 1.86
C GLU A 40 -2.81 7.57 2.91
N LYS A 41 -2.43 6.32 2.59
CA LYS A 41 -1.69 5.44 3.51
C LYS A 41 -0.27 5.94 3.72
N LEU A 42 0.46 6.28 2.65
CA LEU A 42 1.81 6.83 2.80
C LEU A 42 1.80 8.12 3.63
N GLN A 43 0.84 9.02 3.37
CA GLN A 43 0.69 10.26 4.13
C GLN A 43 0.51 9.98 5.63
N GLN A 44 -0.42 9.09 5.99
CA GLN A 44 -0.65 8.68 7.38
C GLN A 44 0.58 8.03 8.02
N LEU A 45 1.32 7.20 7.27
CA LEU A 45 2.53 6.54 7.77
C LEU A 45 3.63 7.55 8.08
N VAL A 46 3.86 8.51 7.17
CA VAL A 46 4.88 9.55 7.34
C VAL A 46 4.53 10.44 8.52
N GLU A 47 3.27 10.87 8.63
CA GLU A 47 2.78 11.68 9.76
C GLU A 47 2.92 10.94 11.11
N LYS A 48 2.43 9.69 11.21
CA LYS A 48 2.50 8.89 12.45
C LYS A 48 3.92 8.58 12.89
N SER A 49 4.84 8.42 11.95
CA SER A 49 6.23 8.07 12.25
C SER A 49 7.14 9.27 12.48
N GLY A 50 6.69 10.49 12.15
CA GLY A 50 7.53 11.69 12.15
C GLY A 50 8.65 11.63 11.10
N ALA A 51 8.50 10.81 10.07
CA ALA A 51 9.48 10.74 8.98
C ALA A 51 9.49 12.03 8.17
N TYR A 52 10.65 12.40 7.64
CA TYR A 52 10.83 13.63 6.86
C TYR A 52 11.49 13.36 5.51
N PRO A 53 11.28 14.19 4.48
CA PRO A 53 11.96 14.08 3.20
C PRO A 53 13.48 14.23 3.38
N THR A 54 14.27 13.36 2.75
CA THR A 54 15.74 13.43 2.79
C THR A 54 16.35 13.88 1.47
N GLN A 55 15.52 14.19 0.46
CA GLN A 55 15.95 14.72 -0.83
C GLN A 55 15.84 16.25 -0.86
N ILE A 56 16.53 16.87 -1.81
CA ILE A 56 16.83 18.31 -1.88
C ILE A 56 15.58 19.20 -1.92
N ASP A 57 14.45 18.68 -2.42
CA ASP A 57 13.29 19.51 -2.74
C ASP A 57 12.25 19.61 -1.60
N ASP A 58 12.56 19.12 -0.39
CA ASP A 58 11.68 19.12 0.81
C ASP A 58 10.21 18.69 0.52
N LEU A 59 10.01 17.91 -0.54
CA LEU A 59 8.69 17.54 -1.03
C LEU A 59 7.98 16.68 0.01
N THR A 60 6.89 17.21 0.58
CA THR A 60 6.12 16.50 1.60
C THR A 60 5.41 15.28 1.01
N ALA A 61 5.14 14.29 1.85
CA ALA A 61 4.35 13.12 1.44
C ALA A 61 2.97 13.51 0.90
N SER A 62 2.36 14.57 1.45
CA SER A 62 1.06 15.06 0.95
C SER A 62 1.18 15.65 -0.45
N ALA A 63 2.18 16.52 -0.69
CA ALA A 63 2.41 17.11 -2.01
C ALA A 63 2.77 16.06 -3.06
N LEU A 64 3.55 15.04 -2.69
CA LEU A 64 3.87 13.91 -3.56
C LEU A 64 2.63 13.06 -3.90
N CYS A 65 1.78 12.78 -2.91
CA CYS A 65 0.61 11.90 -3.09
C CYS A 65 -0.59 12.60 -3.73
N GLN A 66 -0.75 13.91 -3.57
CA GLN A 66 -1.89 14.67 -4.09
C GLN A 66 -2.19 14.38 -5.58
N PRO A 67 -1.23 14.47 -6.52
CA PRO A 67 -1.50 14.21 -7.94
C PRO A 67 -1.86 12.74 -8.25
N LEU A 68 -1.57 11.80 -7.34
CA LEU A 68 -1.79 10.37 -7.58
C LEU A 68 -3.23 9.92 -7.32
N HIS A 69 -4.08 10.71 -6.64
CA HIS A 69 -5.44 10.30 -6.30
C HIS A 69 -6.30 9.96 -7.53
N GLY A 70 -6.15 10.72 -8.63
CA GLY A 70 -6.86 10.45 -9.88
C GLY A 70 -6.43 9.11 -10.50
N TYR A 71 -5.11 8.86 -10.53
CA TYR A 71 -4.56 7.59 -11.01
C TYR A 71 -5.00 6.42 -10.12
N ALA A 72 -4.89 6.56 -8.80
CA ALA A 72 -5.28 5.54 -7.82
C ALA A 72 -6.75 5.14 -7.98
N LYS A 73 -7.64 6.12 -8.20
CA LYS A 73 -9.06 5.86 -8.44
C LYS A 73 -9.29 5.10 -9.74
N ALA A 74 -8.72 5.58 -10.85
CA ALA A 74 -8.88 4.93 -12.15
C ALA A 74 -8.33 3.50 -12.17
N TRP A 75 -7.16 3.28 -11.54
CA TRP A 75 -6.60 1.95 -11.35
C TRP A 75 -7.48 1.09 -10.44
N GLY A 76 -8.00 1.66 -9.35
CA GLY A 76 -8.90 0.97 -8.42
C GLY A 76 -10.10 0.34 -9.12
N GLU A 77 -10.77 1.08 -10.02
CA GLU A 77 -11.91 0.58 -10.78
C GLU A 77 -11.55 -0.65 -11.63
N VAL A 78 -10.40 -0.63 -12.31
CA VAL A 78 -9.92 -1.76 -13.13
C VAL A 78 -9.46 -2.93 -12.27
N ALA A 79 -8.72 -2.65 -11.21
CA ALA A 79 -8.18 -3.65 -10.30
C ALA A 79 -9.28 -4.40 -9.55
N ASP A 80 -10.35 -3.71 -9.15
CA ASP A 80 -11.46 -4.32 -8.42
C ASP A 80 -12.24 -5.29 -9.34
N ASP A 81 -12.50 -4.93 -10.62
CA ASP A 81 -13.11 -5.83 -11.61
C ASP A 81 -12.26 -7.09 -11.87
N ILE A 82 -10.94 -6.93 -12.05
CA ILE A 82 -10.02 -8.07 -12.22
C ILE A 82 -10.01 -8.95 -10.96
N TRP A 83 -9.98 -8.34 -9.78
CA TRP A 83 -9.94 -9.04 -8.50
C TRP A 83 -11.19 -9.89 -8.29
N GLU A 84 -12.37 -9.29 -8.51
CA GLU A 84 -13.66 -9.96 -8.39
C GLU A 84 -13.77 -11.14 -9.37
N LYS A 85 -13.41 -10.95 -10.65
CA LYS A 85 -13.43 -12.02 -11.66
C LYS A 85 -12.56 -13.22 -11.26
N ASN A 86 -11.38 -12.97 -10.70
CA ASN A 86 -10.45 -14.04 -10.31
C ASN A 86 -10.85 -14.74 -9.00
N HIS A 87 -11.50 -14.05 -8.07
CA HIS A 87 -11.90 -14.62 -6.78
C HIS A 87 -13.32 -15.22 -6.79
N THR A 88 -14.20 -14.79 -7.68
CA THR A 88 -15.51 -15.44 -7.91
C THR A 88 -15.38 -16.75 -8.71
N GLN A 89 -14.48 -16.82 -9.70
CA GLN A 89 -14.21 -18.07 -10.44
C GLN A 89 -13.63 -19.18 -9.54
N LYS A 90 -12.80 -18.84 -8.54
CA LYS A 90 -12.30 -19.79 -7.54
C LYS A 90 -13.42 -20.41 -6.69
N LYS A 91 -14.50 -19.66 -6.39
CA LYS A 91 -15.67 -20.20 -5.68
C LYS A 91 -16.47 -21.19 -6.54
N GLN A 92 -16.56 -20.96 -7.85
CA GLN A 92 -17.32 -21.83 -8.75
C GLN A 92 -16.58 -23.14 -9.08
N CYS A 93 -15.25 -23.13 -9.17
CA CYS A 93 -14.48 -24.36 -9.40
C CYS A 93 -14.46 -25.32 -8.18
N ASN A 94 -14.68 -24.83 -6.96
CA ASN A 94 -14.67 -25.65 -5.75
C ASN A 94 -16.00 -26.37 -5.43
N CYS A 95 -17.07 -26.13 -6.22
CA CYS A 95 -18.38 -26.74 -5.97
C CYS A 95 -18.67 -27.96 -6.87
N LYS A 96 -17.76 -28.31 -7.80
CA LYS A 96 -17.96 -29.42 -8.76
C LYS A 96 -17.22 -30.72 -8.42
N SER A 97 -16.61 -30.85 -7.23
CA SER A 97 -15.78 -32.01 -6.85
C SER A 97 -16.33 -32.82 -5.67
N LYS A 98 -17.65 -32.94 -5.52
CA LYS A 98 -18.28 -33.93 -4.63
C LYS A 98 -19.57 -34.50 -5.23
N THR A 99 -19.43 -35.32 -6.26
CA THR A 99 -20.49 -36.27 -6.65
C THR A 99 -19.86 -37.47 -7.35
N THR A 100 -19.44 -38.46 -6.57
CA THR A 100 -19.41 -39.88 -6.93
C THR A 100 -19.43 -40.66 -5.62
#